data_AF-A0A246HQV5-F1
#
_entry.id   AF-A0A246HQV5-F1
#
_cell.length_a   1.000
_cell.length_b   1.000
_cell.length_c   1.000
_cell.angle_alpha   90.00
_cell.angle_beta   90.00
_cell.angle_gamma   90.00
#
_symmetry.space_group_name_H-M   'P 1'
#
loop_
_entity.id
_entity.type
_entity.pdbx_description
1 polymer ?
#
loop_
_entity_poly.entity_id
_entity_poly.type
_entity_poly.pdbx_seq_one_letter_code
_entity_poly.pdbx_strand_id
1 'polypeptide(L)'
;MNVLLSGRRRYLLPVLMSATTVFGLACWAVLATEPGCLAAQGHWSSGAGKCHTRLCLLQGDCGEMASPITACNKVQIGDSRGRVYFHLGNPLPGAGSEAEWPAGKADNGMIRARFEDEHLVSLACPVTP
;
A
#
# COMPACT_ATOMS: atom_id res chain seq x y z
N MET A 1 18.14 49.13 -25.73
CA MET A 1 18.07 48.09 -24.67
C MET A 1 16.82 47.26 -24.90
N ASN A 2 16.91 45.93 -24.72
CA ASN A 2 15.83 44.92 -24.67
C ASN A 2 15.87 43.84 -25.76
N VAL A 3 16.87 42.96 -25.69
CA VAL A 3 16.86 41.62 -26.32
C VAL A 3 17.39 40.60 -25.30
N LEU A 4 16.70 40.39 -24.18
CA LEU A 4 17.17 39.44 -23.14
C LEU A 4 16.06 38.63 -22.44
N LEU A 5 14.84 38.55 -22.99
CA LEU A 5 13.73 37.86 -22.31
C LEU A 5 13.15 36.62 -23.03
N SER A 6 13.58 36.26 -24.26
CA SER A 6 12.96 35.13 -24.98
C SER A 6 13.65 33.76 -24.82
N GLY A 7 14.91 33.72 -24.34
CA GLY A 7 15.68 32.46 -24.23
C GLY A 7 15.42 31.64 -22.97
N ARG A 8 15.08 32.30 -21.85
CA ARG A 8 14.99 31.66 -20.53
C ARG A 8 13.78 30.73 -20.37
N ARG A 9 12.70 30.98 -21.13
CA ARG A 9 11.44 30.21 -21.07
C ARG A 9 11.49 28.90 -21.89
N ARG A 10 12.39 28.79 -22.88
CA ARG A 10 12.51 27.61 -23.76
C ARG A 10 13.19 26.41 -23.11
N TYR A 11 14.01 26.62 -22.10
CA TYR A 11 14.72 25.54 -21.40
C TYR A 11 14.07 25.13 -20.07
N LEU A 12 13.19 25.96 -19.48
CA LEU A 12 12.54 25.65 -18.21
C LEU A 12 11.60 24.45 -18.30
N LEU A 13 10.80 24.34 -19.37
CA LEU A 13 9.89 23.21 -19.60
C LEU A 13 10.60 21.86 -19.79
N PRO A 14 11.60 21.72 -20.68
CA PRO A 14 12.30 20.44 -20.83
C PRO A 14 13.15 20.07 -19.62
N VAL A 15 13.71 21.04 -18.88
CA VAL A 15 14.47 20.79 -17.64
C VAL A 15 13.55 20.37 -16.48
N LEU A 16 12.35 20.94 -16.37
CA LEU A 16 11.35 20.50 -15.40
C LEU A 16 10.87 19.08 -15.71
N MET A 17 10.63 18.76 -16.98
CA MET A 17 10.23 17.41 -17.39
C MET A 17 11.33 16.37 -17.11
N SER A 18 12.61 16.71 -17.35
CA SER A 18 13.72 15.79 -17.05
C SER A 18 13.96 15.60 -15.56
N ALA A 19 13.77 16.64 -14.73
CA ALA A 19 13.88 16.51 -13.28
C ALA A 19 12.79 15.58 -12.70
N THR A 20 11.55 15.67 -13.22
CA THR A 20 10.45 14.81 -12.76
C THR A 20 10.64 13.34 -13.13
N THR A 21 11.20 13.04 -14.31
CA THR A 21 11.44 11.65 -14.73
C THR A 21 12.58 11.02 -13.94
N VAL A 22 13.66 11.76 -13.69
CA VAL A 22 14.78 11.28 -12.85
C VAL A 22 14.32 11.04 -11.42
N PHE A 23 13.54 11.94 -10.84
CA PHE A 23 12.99 11.76 -9.50
C PHE A 23 12.04 10.57 -9.44
N GLY A 24 11.16 10.40 -10.44
CA GLY A 24 10.26 9.25 -10.54
C GLY A 24 11.02 7.92 -10.59
N LEU A 25 12.08 7.83 -11.41
CA LEU A 25 12.93 6.64 -11.51
C LEU A 25 13.67 6.35 -10.20
N ALA A 26 14.20 7.38 -9.53
CA ALA A 26 14.89 7.22 -8.26
C ALA A 26 13.94 6.72 -7.15
N CYS A 27 12.74 7.30 -7.05
CA CYS A 27 11.71 6.82 -6.12
C CYS A 27 11.30 5.37 -6.42
N TRP A 28 11.16 5.02 -7.70
CA TRP A 28 10.81 3.66 -8.09
C TRP A 28 11.90 2.65 -7.71
N ALA A 29 13.17 3.00 -7.92
CA ALA A 29 14.30 2.15 -7.55
C ALA A 29 14.37 1.90 -6.03
N VAL A 30 14.03 2.89 -5.20
CA VAL A 30 13.95 2.71 -3.74
C VAL A 30 12.82 1.73 -3.37
N LEU A 31 11.62 1.95 -3.92
CA LEU A 31 10.45 1.10 -3.65
C LEU A 31 10.56 -0.31 -4.24
N ALA A 32 11.48 -0.54 -5.19
CA ALA A 32 11.74 -1.85 -5.78
C ALA A 32 12.56 -2.79 -4.86
N THR A 33 12.86 -2.36 -3.63
CA THR A 33 13.58 -3.15 -2.64
C THR A 33 12.77 -3.26 -1.35
N GLU A 34 12.91 -4.38 -0.63
CA GLU A 34 12.27 -4.56 0.67
C GLU A 34 12.64 -3.46 1.68
N PRO A 35 13.93 -3.11 1.88
CA PRO A 35 14.30 -2.05 2.82
C PRO A 35 13.74 -0.68 2.43
N GLY A 36 13.77 -0.34 1.14
CA GLY A 36 13.22 0.94 0.66
C GLY A 36 11.69 0.98 0.77
N CYS A 37 11.02 -0.15 0.56
CA CYS A 37 9.58 -0.28 0.81
C CYS A 37 9.23 -0.01 2.27
N LEU A 38 9.94 -0.65 3.20
CA LEU A 38 9.74 -0.46 4.65
C LEU A 38 10.06 0.98 5.07
N ALA A 39 11.12 1.59 4.51
CA ALA A 39 11.47 2.99 4.75
C ALA A 39 10.38 3.97 4.28
N ALA A 40 9.69 3.63 3.18
CA ALA A 40 8.51 4.36 2.70
C ALA A 40 7.22 4.01 3.47
N GLN A 41 7.32 3.27 4.57
CA GLN A 41 6.19 2.77 5.36
C GLN A 41 5.21 1.93 4.54
N GLY A 42 5.71 1.29 3.48
CA GLY A 42 4.98 0.33 2.66
C GLY A 42 5.11 -1.10 3.19
N HIS A 43 4.40 -1.99 2.52
CA HIS A 43 4.38 -3.41 2.78
C HIS A 43 5.05 -4.17 1.64
N TRP A 44 6.08 -4.95 1.95
CA TRP A 44 6.79 -5.74 0.95
C TRP A 44 6.12 -7.10 0.76
N SER A 45 5.74 -7.40 -0.49
CA SER A 45 5.27 -8.73 -0.87
C SER A 45 6.42 -9.53 -1.46
N SER A 46 7.07 -10.36 -0.64
CA SER A 46 8.19 -11.20 -1.10
C SER A 46 7.78 -12.18 -2.21
N GLY A 47 6.51 -12.59 -2.26
CA GLY A 47 5.99 -13.48 -3.30
C GLY A 47 5.83 -12.80 -4.66
N ALA A 48 5.50 -11.50 -4.68
CA ALA A 48 5.33 -10.73 -5.90
C ALA A 48 6.57 -9.90 -6.27
N GLY A 49 7.54 -9.75 -5.35
CA GLY A 49 8.69 -8.86 -5.51
C GLY A 49 8.27 -7.39 -5.63
N LYS A 50 7.21 -6.98 -4.93
CA LYS A 50 6.59 -5.65 -5.06
C LYS A 50 6.36 -4.98 -3.71
N CYS A 51 6.45 -3.65 -3.72
CA CYS A 51 6.09 -2.82 -2.59
C CYS A 51 4.66 -2.28 -2.73
N HIS A 52 3.84 -2.52 -1.72
CA HIS A 52 2.51 -1.95 -1.56
C HIS A 52 2.60 -0.75 -0.63
N THR A 53 2.49 0.45 -1.20
CA THR A 53 2.43 1.70 -0.43
C THR A 53 0.97 2.11 -0.23
N ARG A 54 0.72 3.21 0.49
CA ARG A 54 -0.64 3.77 0.63
C ARG A 54 -1.32 4.13 -0.70
N LEU A 55 -0.58 4.18 -1.81
CA LEU A 55 -1.18 4.27 -3.14
C LEU A 55 -2.12 3.09 -3.45
N CYS A 56 -1.94 1.94 -2.79
CA CYS A 56 -2.86 0.81 -2.95
C CYS A 56 -4.30 1.16 -2.57
N LEU A 57 -4.49 2.10 -1.63
CA LEU A 57 -5.81 2.60 -1.24
C LEU A 57 -6.54 3.29 -2.39
N LEU A 58 -5.78 3.93 -3.29
CA LEU A 58 -6.32 4.59 -4.48
C LEU A 58 -6.51 3.61 -5.64
N GLN A 59 -5.66 2.58 -5.72
CA GLN A 59 -5.68 1.58 -6.79
C GLN A 59 -6.70 0.46 -6.53
N GLY A 60 -7.14 0.28 -5.28
CA GLY A 60 -8.05 -0.79 -4.89
C GLY A 60 -7.40 -2.17 -4.77
N ASP A 61 -6.06 -2.23 -4.80
CA ASP A 61 -5.30 -3.48 -4.73
C ASP A 61 -4.06 -3.28 -3.84
N CYS A 62 -4.12 -3.80 -2.61
CA CYS A 62 -3.03 -3.80 -1.63
C CYS A 62 -2.22 -5.09 -1.61
N GLY A 63 -2.49 -6.02 -2.55
CA GLY A 63 -1.80 -7.29 -2.70
C GLY A 63 -2.04 -8.27 -1.56
N GLU A 64 -1.57 -9.51 -1.75
CA GLU A 64 -1.63 -10.56 -0.74
C GLU A 64 -0.44 -10.46 0.23
N MET A 65 -0.72 -10.59 1.53
CA MET A 65 0.31 -10.65 2.57
C MET A 65 0.65 -12.09 2.95
N ALA A 66 1.94 -12.34 3.23
CA ALA A 66 2.40 -13.67 3.62
C ALA A 66 1.96 -14.08 5.03
N SER A 67 1.90 -13.12 5.96
CA SER A 67 1.49 -13.31 7.36
C SER A 67 0.67 -12.11 7.87
N PRO A 68 -0.59 -11.93 7.40
CA PRO A 68 -1.45 -10.82 7.82
C PRO A 68 -1.62 -10.71 9.34
N ILE A 69 -1.56 -11.82 10.07
CA ILE A 69 -1.73 -11.86 11.53
C ILE A 69 -0.76 -10.93 12.28
N THR A 70 0.45 -10.73 11.74
CA THR A 70 1.47 -9.87 12.33
C THR A 70 1.09 -8.39 12.35
N ALA A 71 0.07 -8.01 11.57
CA ALA A 71 -0.44 -6.65 11.46
C ALA A 71 -1.82 -6.46 12.11
N CYS A 72 -2.41 -7.49 12.72
CA CYS A 72 -3.69 -7.37 13.43
C CYS A 72 -3.68 -6.28 14.51
N ASN A 73 -2.56 -6.09 15.21
CA ASN A 73 -2.41 -5.04 16.23
C ASN A 73 -2.33 -3.61 15.66
N LYS A 74 -2.23 -3.45 14.34
CA LYS A 74 -2.22 -2.16 13.64
C LYS A 74 -3.62 -1.73 13.18
N VAL A 75 -4.59 -2.64 13.24
CA VAL A 75 -5.98 -2.41 12.82
C VAL A 75 -6.85 -2.20 14.05
N GLN A 76 -7.74 -1.22 13.99
CA GLN A 76 -8.63 -0.84 15.09
C GLN A 76 -10.07 -0.69 14.62
N ILE A 77 -11.03 -0.94 15.52
CA ILE A 77 -12.45 -0.66 15.28
C ILE A 77 -12.61 0.83 14.91
N GLY A 78 -13.40 1.10 13.88
CA GLY A 78 -13.56 2.42 13.27
C GLY A 78 -12.59 2.70 12.12
N ASP A 79 -11.57 1.87 11.88
CA ASP A 79 -10.70 2.03 10.71
C ASP A 79 -11.49 1.88 9.40
N SER A 80 -11.16 2.68 8.39
CA SER A 80 -11.74 2.51 7.06
C SER A 80 -11.30 1.19 6.44
N ARG A 81 -12.14 0.60 5.58
CA ARG A 81 -11.84 -0.64 4.85
C ARG A 81 -10.49 -0.60 4.15
N GLY A 82 -10.20 0.52 3.48
CA GLY A 82 -8.90 0.72 2.84
C GLY A 82 -7.74 0.60 3.83
N ARG A 83 -7.84 1.23 5.01
CA ARG A 83 -6.79 1.15 6.04
C ARG A 83 -6.58 -0.29 6.54
N VAL A 84 -7.67 -1.04 6.71
CA VAL A 84 -7.61 -2.46 7.07
C VAL A 84 -6.88 -3.24 5.97
N TYR A 85 -7.25 -3.04 4.71
CA TYR A 85 -6.66 -3.75 3.57
C TYR A 85 -5.20 -3.36 3.35
N PHE A 86 -4.82 -2.12 3.67
CA PHE A 86 -3.42 -1.72 3.65
C PHE A 86 -2.59 -2.52 4.65
N HIS A 87 -3.12 -2.79 5.84
CA HIS A 87 -2.40 -3.52 6.88
C HIS A 87 -2.49 -5.04 6.77
N LEU A 88 -3.58 -5.60 6.26
CA LEU A 88 -3.78 -7.06 6.17
C LEU A 88 -3.59 -7.60 4.75
N GLY A 89 -3.47 -6.73 3.74
CA GLY A 89 -3.55 -7.08 2.34
C GLY A 89 -4.99 -7.20 1.84
N ASN A 90 -5.14 -7.68 0.61
CA ASN A 90 -6.44 -7.99 0.04
C ASN A 90 -7.06 -9.19 0.76
N PRO A 91 -8.37 -9.15 1.03
CA PRO A 91 -9.07 -10.31 1.57
C PRO A 91 -9.28 -11.38 0.51
N LEU A 92 -9.76 -12.55 0.96
CA LEU A 92 -10.28 -13.58 0.09
C LEU A 92 -11.37 -13.02 -0.86
N PRO A 93 -11.51 -13.59 -2.07
CA PRO A 93 -12.50 -13.13 -3.05
C PRO A 93 -13.93 -13.16 -2.51
N GLY A 94 -14.74 -12.20 -2.94
CA GLY A 94 -16.15 -12.09 -2.53
C GLY A 94 -16.38 -11.30 -1.24
N ALA A 95 -15.35 -10.61 -0.73
CA ALA A 95 -15.47 -9.73 0.43
C ALA A 95 -16.51 -8.61 0.18
N GLY A 96 -17.51 -8.55 1.05
CA GLY A 96 -18.57 -7.54 1.05
C GLY A 96 -18.59 -6.80 2.39
N SER A 97 -19.67 -6.95 3.15
CA SER A 97 -19.72 -6.51 4.55
C SER A 97 -18.80 -7.32 5.45
N GLU A 98 -18.43 -8.53 5.04
CA GLU A 98 -17.47 -9.38 5.72
C GLU A 98 -16.27 -9.65 4.82
N ALA A 99 -15.09 -9.68 5.42
CA ALA A 99 -13.83 -9.94 4.76
C ALA A 99 -13.01 -10.92 5.60
N GLU A 100 -12.33 -11.83 4.92
CA GLU A 100 -11.52 -12.87 5.57
C GLU A 100 -10.11 -12.91 4.99
N TRP A 101 -9.14 -13.25 5.84
CA TRP A 101 -7.76 -13.49 5.43
C TRP A 101 -7.24 -14.76 6.11
N PRO A 102 -6.43 -15.58 5.42
CA PRO A 102 -5.61 -16.56 6.11
C PRO A 102 -4.63 -15.84 7.06
N ALA A 103 -4.45 -16.35 8.27
CA ALA A 103 -3.52 -15.77 9.25
C ALA A 103 -2.07 -15.78 8.74
N GLY A 104 -1.71 -16.80 7.94
CA GLY A 104 -0.47 -16.88 7.18
C GLY A 104 -0.49 -18.04 6.18
N LYS A 105 0.51 -18.11 5.29
CA LYS A 105 0.56 -19.09 4.18
C LYS A 105 0.47 -20.58 4.57
N ALA A 106 0.85 -20.93 5.79
CA ALA A 106 0.86 -22.30 6.30
C ALA A 106 -0.06 -22.49 7.54
N ASP A 107 -0.82 -21.45 7.91
CA ASP A 107 -1.68 -21.44 9.08
C ASP A 107 -3.13 -21.74 8.67
N ASN A 108 -3.85 -22.48 9.50
CA ASN A 108 -5.29 -22.73 9.34
C ASN A 108 -6.14 -21.65 10.04
N GLY A 109 -5.52 -20.73 10.77
CA GLY A 109 -6.19 -19.60 11.40
C GLY A 109 -6.76 -18.64 10.36
N MET A 110 -7.94 -18.11 10.65
CA MET A 110 -8.62 -17.12 9.83
C MET A 110 -8.77 -15.81 10.61
N ILE A 111 -8.39 -14.71 9.97
CA ILE A 111 -8.74 -13.36 10.41
C ILE A 111 -10.06 -13.00 9.77
N ARG A 112 -11.00 -12.46 10.55
CA ARG A 112 -12.32 -12.06 10.07
C ARG A 112 -12.60 -10.61 10.45
N ALA A 113 -13.04 -9.82 9.48
CA ALA A 113 -13.47 -8.44 9.69
C ALA A 113 -14.91 -8.25 9.23
N ARG A 114 -15.68 -7.44 9.98
CA ARG A 114 -16.99 -6.93 9.56
C ARG A 114 -16.90 -5.42 9.37
N PHE A 115 -17.49 -4.94 8.27
CA PHE A 115 -17.58 -3.55 7.90
C PHE A 115 -19.04 -3.09 7.84
N GLU A 116 -19.29 -1.88 8.32
CA GLU A 116 -20.52 -1.12 8.11
C GLU A 116 -20.14 0.26 7.57
N ASP A 117 -20.80 0.71 6.49
CA ASP A 117 -20.51 1.99 5.83
C ASP A 117 -19.00 2.25 5.59
N GLU A 118 -18.28 1.24 5.09
CA GLU A 118 -16.83 1.26 4.85
C GLU A 118 -15.95 1.35 6.12
N HIS A 119 -16.49 1.21 7.31
CA HIS A 119 -15.75 1.26 8.57
C HIS A 119 -15.79 -0.07 9.32
N LEU A 120 -14.66 -0.45 9.91
CA LEU A 120 -14.50 -1.69 10.65
C LEU A 120 -15.33 -1.64 11.94
N VAL A 121 -16.27 -2.57 12.11
CA VAL A 121 -17.09 -2.68 13.32
C VAL A 121 -16.75 -3.91 14.15
N SER A 122 -16.09 -4.90 13.58
CA SER A 122 -15.62 -6.09 14.28
C SER A 122 -14.36 -6.64 13.63
N LEU A 123 -13.41 -7.07 14.45
CA LEU A 123 -12.20 -7.77 14.02
C LEU A 123 -11.94 -8.96 14.94
N ALA A 124 -11.80 -10.14 14.35
CA ALA A 124 -11.38 -11.35 15.03
C ALA A 124 -10.05 -11.80 14.42
N CYS A 125 -8.99 -11.77 15.23
CA CYS A 125 -7.70 -12.34 14.89
C CYS A 125 -7.47 -13.59 15.76
N PRO A 126 -7.05 -14.72 15.17
CA PRO A 126 -6.77 -15.91 15.96
C PRO A 126 -5.54 -15.63 16.85
N VAL A 127 -5.55 -16.16 18.06
CA VAL A 127 -4.36 -16.14 18.92
C VAL A 127 -3.38 -17.17 18.38
N THR A 128 -2.17 -16.74 18.03
CA THR A 128 -1.05 -17.67 17.84
C THR A 128 -0.78 -18.35 19.18
N PRO A 129 -0.78 -19.69 19.26
CA PRO A 129 -0.45 -20.41 20.49
C PRO A 129 0.99 -20.15 20.96
#